data_AF-A0A5S4FDB2-F1
#
_entry.id   AF-A0A5S4FDB2-F1
#
_cell.length_a   1.000
_cell.length_b   1.000
_cell.length_c   1.000
_cell.angle_alpha   90.00
_cell.angle_beta   90.00
_cell.angle_gamma   90.00
#
_symmetry.space_group_name_H-M   'P 1'
#
loop_
_entity.id
_entity.type
_entity.pdbx_description
1 polymer ?
#
loop_
_entity_poly.entity_id
_entity_poly.type
_entity_poly.pdbx_seq_one_letter_code
_entity_poly.pdbx_strand_id
1 'polypeptide(L)'
;MYKGQRLFNDILAGQISWLLPFCVIALAFAAFMRVAHMRRGFMRLRLVSAPDDGPSGAAWLVWGGWLAVHYVVFSFSSGTFHPYYTTAMAPAVAALCGMGAVVMWQAYRRSRVWAWVLPLAVAVTGVWSFVVLRRTPDWAPWLAWVVLGATLVAVVVLVVARVRAQVTARIAALALAATVVAGLAGPAAYAVTPLQSQVNGTNPTAGPSSGGMGGFGRPGGMPGGGQFPGGGPGQPGTGNRQNAEPGTADSGVTGRGGRSGFMGRGGPGGGVSDAMTKYLVANQGKATWLVAVNSAQQASGLILSTGKPVIAMGGFTGSDPAMTVERLQSLVSSGQLRYVMAGSEGGGPGRGNTEVTTWVQANCTAVDGQDGLYDCAT
;
A
#
# COMPACT_ATOMS: atom_id res chain seq x y z
N MET A 1 -14.50 -8.97 -1.97
CA MET A 1 -13.41 -8.54 -2.87
C MET A 1 -13.03 -9.72 -3.76
N TYR A 2 -13.20 -9.62 -5.08
CA TYR A 2 -12.81 -10.71 -5.99
C TYR A 2 -11.28 -10.83 -5.99
N LYS A 3 -10.75 -11.98 -5.56
CA LYS A 3 -9.30 -12.20 -5.35
C LYS A 3 -8.47 -11.83 -6.59
N GLY A 4 -8.99 -12.02 -7.80
CA GLY A 4 -8.30 -11.68 -9.04
C GLY A 4 -8.19 -10.19 -9.40
N GLN A 5 -8.82 -9.27 -8.65
CA GLN A 5 -8.85 -7.83 -8.94
C GLN A 5 -8.06 -6.98 -7.93
N ARG A 6 -7.31 -7.61 -7.02
CA ARG A 6 -6.66 -6.89 -5.92
C ARG A 6 -5.75 -5.77 -6.40
N LEU A 7 -4.94 -6.02 -7.43
CA LEU A 7 -4.02 -5.01 -7.99
C LEU A 7 -4.74 -3.82 -8.64
N PHE A 8 -6.01 -3.97 -9.00
CA PHE A 8 -6.82 -2.92 -9.63
C PHE A 8 -7.78 -2.23 -8.64
N ASN A 9 -7.72 -2.57 -7.35
CA ASN A 9 -8.55 -1.96 -6.31
C ASN A 9 -8.14 -0.52 -6.00
N ASP A 10 -8.91 0.18 -5.17
CA ASP A 10 -8.73 1.61 -4.89
C ASP A 10 -7.38 1.99 -4.29
N ILE A 11 -6.71 1.04 -3.61
CA ILE A 11 -5.42 1.26 -2.96
C ILE A 11 -4.27 0.90 -3.90
N LEU A 12 -4.20 -0.36 -4.34
CA LEU A 12 -3.05 -0.91 -5.07
C LEU A 12 -2.93 -0.40 -6.51
N ALA A 13 -4.04 0.07 -7.10
CA ALA A 13 -3.99 0.57 -8.47
C ALA A 13 -3.02 1.76 -8.62
N GLY A 14 -3.05 2.69 -7.66
CA GLY A 14 -2.14 3.83 -7.61
C GLY A 14 -0.70 3.46 -7.25
N GLN A 15 -0.45 2.24 -6.77
CA GLN A 15 0.87 1.82 -6.31
C GLN A 15 1.69 1.13 -7.41
N ILE A 16 1.05 0.33 -8.28
CA ILE A 16 1.78 -0.44 -9.29
C ILE A 16 1.07 -0.59 -10.64
N SER A 17 -0.25 -0.38 -10.69
CA SER A 17 -1.05 -0.87 -11.83
C SER A 17 -1.08 0.04 -13.05
N TRP A 18 -0.45 1.21 -12.99
CA TRP A 18 -0.41 2.23 -14.05
C TRP A 18 -0.11 1.65 -15.44
N LEU A 19 0.97 0.85 -15.54
CA LEU A 19 1.48 0.32 -16.81
C LEU A 19 1.11 -1.15 -17.05
N LEU A 20 0.41 -1.81 -16.10
CA LEU A 20 0.01 -3.21 -16.26
C LEU A 20 -0.84 -3.47 -17.51
N PRO A 21 -1.80 -2.59 -17.91
CA PRO A 21 -2.52 -2.80 -19.16
C PRO A 21 -1.60 -2.85 -20.39
N PHE A 22 -0.55 -2.03 -20.41
CA PHE A 22 0.45 -2.05 -21.49
C PHE A 22 1.20 -3.39 -21.51
N CYS A 23 1.65 -3.85 -20.35
CA CYS A 23 2.37 -5.12 -20.21
C CYS A 23 1.52 -6.31 -20.68
N VAL A 24 0.23 -6.34 -20.33
CA VAL A 24 -0.69 -7.41 -20.75
C VAL A 24 -0.85 -7.42 -22.27
N ILE A 25 -1.03 -6.25 -22.89
CA ILE A 25 -1.15 -6.14 -24.35
C ILE A 25 0.17 -6.56 -25.03
N ALA A 26 1.32 -6.12 -24.49
CA ALA A 26 2.64 -6.49 -25.00
C ALA A 26 2.88 -8.02 -24.94
N LEU A 27 2.55 -8.65 -23.81
CA LEU A 27 2.68 -10.10 -23.63
C LEU A 27 1.75 -10.87 -24.57
N ALA A 28 0.48 -10.44 -24.67
CA ALA A 28 -0.49 -11.07 -25.57
C ALA A 28 -0.04 -10.95 -27.04
N PHE A 29 0.45 -9.77 -27.44
CA PHE A 29 0.95 -9.54 -28.79
C PHE A 29 2.20 -10.38 -29.08
N ALA A 30 3.17 -10.42 -28.17
CA ALA A 30 4.38 -11.24 -28.33
C ALA A 30 4.06 -12.73 -28.40
N ALA A 31 3.17 -13.23 -27.52
CA ALA A 31 2.72 -14.62 -27.53
C ALA A 31 2.00 -14.98 -28.83
N PHE A 32 1.08 -14.12 -29.29
CA PHE A 32 0.37 -14.32 -30.55
C PHE A 32 1.33 -14.37 -31.74
N MET A 33 2.24 -13.42 -31.85
CA MET A 33 3.23 -13.37 -32.94
C MET A 33 4.12 -14.62 -32.95
N ARG A 34 4.51 -15.12 -31.76
CA ARG A 34 5.31 -16.34 -31.62
C ARG A 34 4.53 -17.59 -32.04
N VAL A 35 3.28 -17.74 -31.60
CA VAL A 35 2.42 -18.87 -32.00
C VAL A 35 2.12 -18.83 -33.49
N ALA A 36 1.83 -17.65 -34.05
CA ALA A 36 1.58 -17.47 -35.47
C ALA A 36 2.83 -17.83 -36.30
N HIS A 37 4.02 -17.45 -35.84
CA HIS A 37 5.29 -17.82 -36.48
C HIS A 37 5.54 -19.33 -36.42
N MET A 38 5.33 -19.97 -35.26
CA MET A 38 5.46 -21.43 -35.11
C MET A 38 4.50 -22.20 -36.02
N ARG A 39 3.23 -21.79 -36.08
CA ARG A 39 2.20 -22.43 -36.92
C ARG A 39 2.48 -22.27 -38.41
N ARG A 40 3.03 -21.14 -38.84
CA ARG A 40 3.47 -20.92 -40.24
C ARG A 40 4.81 -21.59 -40.55
N GLY A 41 5.57 -21.99 -39.53
CA GLY A 41 6.84 -22.72 -39.65
C GLY A 41 6.76 -24.15 -40.19
N PHE A 42 5.56 -24.70 -40.44
CA PHE A 42 5.38 -25.96 -41.20
C PHE A 42 5.11 -25.72 -42.69
N MET A 43 4.69 -24.51 -43.09
CA MET A 43 4.48 -24.12 -44.49
C MET A 43 5.34 -22.91 -44.84
N ARG A 44 6.58 -23.18 -45.25
CA ARG A 44 7.42 -22.33 -46.11
C ARG A 44 7.21 -20.81 -45.95
N LEU A 45 8.07 -20.13 -45.20
CA LEU A 45 8.32 -18.71 -45.48
C LEU A 45 9.74 -18.25 -45.08
N ARG A 46 10.70 -18.61 -45.93
CA ARG A 46 12.03 -18.00 -46.04
C ARG A 46 11.98 -16.60 -46.71
N LEU A 47 10.88 -15.87 -46.57
CA LEU A 47 10.60 -14.59 -47.26
C LEU A 47 10.56 -13.37 -46.32
N VAL A 48 10.70 -13.59 -45.01
CA VAL A 48 11.17 -12.57 -44.08
C VAL A 48 12.08 -13.32 -43.14
N SER A 49 13.40 -13.22 -43.33
CA SER A 49 14.30 -13.36 -42.19
C SER A 49 13.78 -12.35 -41.17
N ALA A 50 13.04 -12.83 -40.16
CA ALA A 50 12.73 -12.00 -39.00
C ALA A 50 14.10 -11.57 -38.50
N PRO A 51 14.41 -10.27 -38.49
CA PRO A 51 15.71 -9.84 -38.03
C PRO A 51 15.90 -10.36 -36.61
N ASP A 52 17.12 -10.76 -36.29
CA ASP A 52 17.61 -11.03 -34.93
C ASP A 52 17.54 -9.77 -34.01
N ASP A 53 16.74 -8.75 -34.35
CA ASP A 53 16.68 -7.41 -33.76
C ASP A 53 15.61 -7.27 -32.65
N GLY A 54 15.10 -8.39 -32.13
CA GLY A 54 14.05 -8.43 -31.10
C GLY A 54 14.56 -8.98 -29.76
N PRO A 55 13.91 -8.63 -28.63
CA PRO A 55 14.23 -9.27 -27.36
C PRO A 55 14.11 -10.79 -27.49
N SER A 56 15.08 -11.52 -26.96
CA SER A 56 15.10 -12.98 -27.06
C SER A 56 13.81 -13.58 -26.50
N GLY A 57 13.38 -14.72 -27.06
CA GLY A 57 12.20 -15.42 -26.58
C GLY A 57 12.28 -15.83 -25.10
N ALA A 58 13.49 -15.92 -24.53
CA ALA A 58 13.75 -16.15 -23.12
C ALA A 58 13.44 -14.92 -22.25
N ALA A 59 13.73 -13.70 -22.73
CA ALA A 59 13.45 -12.46 -21.99
C ALA A 59 11.95 -12.30 -21.71
N TRP A 60 11.08 -12.61 -22.69
CA TRP A 60 9.63 -12.61 -22.51
C TRP A 60 9.14 -13.61 -21.46
N LEU A 61 9.78 -14.78 -21.37
CA LEU A 61 9.45 -15.80 -20.38
C LEU A 61 9.89 -15.37 -18.98
N VAL A 62 11.10 -14.83 -18.84
CA VAL A 62 11.64 -14.39 -17.54
C VAL A 62 10.79 -13.23 -17.00
N TRP A 63 10.63 -12.16 -17.78
CA TRP A 63 9.92 -10.97 -17.31
C TRP A 63 8.41 -11.17 -17.24
N GLY A 64 7.83 -11.88 -18.21
CA GLY A 64 6.41 -12.25 -18.19
C GLY A 64 6.09 -13.21 -17.05
N GLY A 65 6.95 -14.20 -16.81
CA GLY A 65 6.83 -15.13 -15.70
C GLY A 65 6.99 -14.44 -14.35
N TRP A 66 7.97 -13.54 -14.20
CA TRP A 66 8.14 -12.72 -13.00
C TRP A 66 6.87 -11.93 -12.69
N LEU A 67 6.33 -11.22 -13.69
CA LEU A 67 5.11 -10.43 -13.53
C LEU A 67 3.92 -11.32 -13.17
N ALA A 68 3.75 -12.46 -13.85
CA ALA A 68 2.65 -13.39 -13.62
C ALA A 68 2.68 -14.01 -12.22
N VAL A 69 3.86 -14.46 -11.75
CA VAL A 69 4.04 -15.01 -10.40
C VAL A 69 3.67 -13.96 -9.35
N HIS A 70 4.20 -12.73 -9.47
CA HIS A 70 3.87 -11.67 -8.52
C HIS A 70 2.39 -11.27 -8.59
N TYR A 71 1.81 -11.22 -9.79
CA TYR A 71 0.38 -10.96 -9.97
C TYR A 71 -0.47 -11.97 -9.20
N VAL A 72 -0.17 -13.26 -9.35
CA VAL A 72 -0.88 -14.35 -8.65
C VAL A 72 -0.64 -14.24 -7.14
N VAL A 73 0.61 -14.24 -6.69
CA VAL A 73 0.92 -14.21 -5.25
C VAL A 73 0.28 -13.01 -4.55
N PHE A 74 0.38 -11.81 -5.13
CA PHE A 74 -0.19 -10.61 -4.52
C PHE A 74 -1.72 -10.56 -4.60
N SER A 75 -2.31 -11.11 -5.65
CA SER A 75 -3.78 -11.21 -5.77
C SER A 75 -4.39 -12.22 -4.79
N PHE A 76 -3.69 -13.32 -4.50
CA PHE A 76 -4.23 -14.43 -3.70
C PHE A 76 -3.71 -14.50 -2.26
N SER A 77 -2.66 -13.74 -1.90
CA SER A 77 -2.12 -13.70 -0.53
C SER A 77 -3.16 -13.27 0.51
N SER A 78 -3.30 -14.08 1.55
CA SER A 78 -4.11 -13.80 2.75
C SER A 78 -3.24 -13.31 3.91
N GLY A 79 -3.84 -12.65 4.90
CA GLY A 79 -3.13 -12.09 6.04
C GLY A 79 -2.64 -10.66 5.80
N THR A 80 -1.62 -10.25 6.54
CA THR A 80 -1.06 -8.89 6.52
C THR A 80 -0.36 -8.61 5.19
N PHE A 81 -0.97 -7.75 4.38
CA PHE A 81 -0.43 -7.32 3.09
C PHE A 81 -0.23 -5.82 3.08
N HIS A 82 0.98 -5.41 2.73
CA HIS A 82 1.30 -4.00 2.58
C HIS A 82 1.47 -3.63 1.11
N PRO A 83 0.91 -2.50 0.67
CA PRO A 83 1.05 -2.02 -0.71
C PRO A 83 2.49 -1.99 -1.25
N TYR A 84 3.49 -1.65 -0.43
CA TYR A 84 4.89 -1.59 -0.86
C TYR A 84 5.48 -2.95 -1.31
N TYR A 85 4.83 -4.08 -1.03
CA TYR A 85 5.26 -5.36 -1.62
C TYR A 85 5.18 -5.35 -3.15
N THR A 86 4.26 -4.57 -3.71
CA THR A 86 4.07 -4.47 -5.16
C THR A 86 5.26 -3.86 -5.90
N THR A 87 6.17 -3.17 -5.20
CA THR A 87 7.42 -2.63 -5.77
C THR A 87 8.29 -3.72 -6.40
N ALA A 88 8.18 -4.98 -5.93
CA ALA A 88 8.86 -6.12 -6.51
C ALA A 88 8.45 -6.41 -7.98
N MET A 89 7.32 -5.89 -8.44
CA MET A 89 6.87 -6.01 -9.84
C MET A 89 7.53 -5.00 -10.78
N ALA A 90 8.10 -3.91 -10.25
CA ALA A 90 8.58 -2.78 -11.05
C ALA A 90 9.62 -3.18 -12.12
N PRO A 91 10.62 -4.04 -11.86
CA PRO A 91 11.58 -4.46 -12.88
C PRO A 91 10.92 -5.17 -14.07
N ALA A 92 9.97 -6.07 -13.80
CA ALA A 92 9.24 -6.78 -14.84
C ALA A 92 8.33 -5.84 -15.65
N VAL A 93 7.65 -4.91 -15.00
CA VAL A 93 6.85 -3.87 -15.66
C VAL A 93 7.74 -3.04 -16.59
N ALA A 94 8.88 -2.55 -16.11
CA ALA A 94 9.82 -1.74 -16.89
C ALA A 94 10.35 -2.51 -18.12
N ALA A 95 10.80 -3.75 -17.93
CA ALA A 95 11.30 -4.59 -19.00
C ALA A 95 10.23 -4.89 -20.06
N LEU A 96 9.02 -5.26 -19.64
CA LEU A 96 7.91 -5.56 -20.55
C LEU A 96 7.41 -4.31 -21.30
N CYS A 97 7.40 -3.15 -20.64
CA CYS A 97 7.11 -1.88 -21.31
C CYS A 97 8.14 -1.55 -22.40
N GLY A 98 9.44 -1.65 -22.09
CA GLY A 98 10.51 -1.40 -23.05
C GLY A 98 10.47 -2.37 -24.23
N MET A 99 10.45 -3.68 -23.96
CA MET A 99 10.38 -4.72 -24.98
C MET A 99 9.09 -4.61 -25.83
N GLY A 100 7.95 -4.38 -25.16
CA GLY A 100 6.65 -4.22 -25.81
C GLY A 100 6.61 -3.01 -26.73
N ALA A 101 7.13 -1.87 -26.28
CA ALA A 101 7.20 -0.66 -27.09
C ALA A 101 8.02 -0.88 -28.37
N VAL A 102 9.19 -1.52 -28.26
CA VAL A 102 10.04 -1.83 -29.43
C VAL A 102 9.30 -2.72 -30.43
N VAL A 103 8.74 -3.84 -29.96
CA VAL A 103 8.09 -4.82 -30.86
C VAL A 103 6.81 -4.25 -31.49
N MET A 104 5.99 -3.55 -30.72
CA MET A 104 4.78 -2.90 -31.24
C MET A 104 5.12 -1.74 -32.19
N TRP A 105 6.20 -0.99 -31.96
CA TRP A 105 6.69 0.04 -32.89
C TRP A 105 7.21 -0.54 -34.21
N GLN A 106 7.95 -1.64 -34.15
CA GLN A 106 8.38 -2.34 -35.37
C GLN A 106 7.17 -2.85 -36.17
N ALA A 107 6.17 -3.43 -35.49
CA ALA A 107 4.92 -3.86 -36.11
C ALA A 107 4.13 -2.68 -36.70
N TYR A 108 4.10 -1.56 -35.99
CA TYR A 108 3.49 -0.30 -36.43
C TYR A 108 4.06 0.20 -37.76
N ARG A 109 5.38 0.14 -37.94
CA ARG A 109 6.03 0.58 -39.19
C ARG A 109 5.96 -0.43 -40.33
N ARG A 110 5.98 -1.74 -40.02
CA ARG A 110 6.18 -2.79 -41.04
C ARG A 110 4.90 -3.53 -41.46
N SER A 111 3.83 -3.48 -40.67
CA SER A 111 2.62 -4.27 -40.94
C SER A 111 1.38 -3.40 -41.02
N ARG A 112 0.58 -3.59 -42.08
CA ARG A 112 -0.69 -2.88 -42.18
C ARG A 112 -1.72 -3.35 -41.15
N VAL A 113 -1.71 -4.63 -40.82
CA VAL A 113 -2.65 -5.28 -39.90
C VAL A 113 -2.29 -4.98 -38.45
N TRP A 114 -1.02 -5.15 -38.08
CA TRP A 114 -0.57 -5.02 -36.69
C TRP A 114 -0.26 -3.58 -36.26
N ALA A 115 -0.42 -2.61 -37.16
CA ALA A 115 -0.16 -1.22 -36.81
C ALA A 115 -1.13 -0.62 -35.79
N TRP A 116 -2.25 -1.27 -35.53
CA TRP A 116 -3.24 -0.76 -34.57
C TRP A 116 -2.96 -1.19 -33.13
N VAL A 117 -2.02 -2.11 -32.91
CA VAL A 117 -1.71 -2.63 -31.56
C VAL A 117 -1.07 -1.54 -30.68
N LEU A 118 -0.15 -0.75 -31.22
CA LEU A 118 0.50 0.32 -30.45
C LEU A 118 -0.48 1.44 -30.05
N PRO A 119 -1.30 2.03 -30.96
CA PRO A 119 -2.35 2.96 -30.58
C PRO A 119 -3.32 2.40 -29.53
N LEU A 120 -3.71 1.13 -29.67
CA LEU A 120 -4.58 0.45 -28.71
C LEU A 120 -3.91 0.36 -27.33
N ALA A 121 -2.63 -0.04 -27.27
CA ALA A 121 -1.89 -0.14 -26.02
C ALA A 121 -1.81 1.22 -25.31
N VAL A 122 -1.48 2.29 -26.05
CA VAL A 122 -1.43 3.66 -25.51
C VAL A 122 -2.81 4.11 -25.02
N ALA A 123 -3.87 3.86 -25.80
CA ALA A 123 -5.23 4.23 -25.44
C ALA A 123 -5.70 3.55 -24.16
N VAL A 124 -5.54 2.22 -24.06
CA VAL A 124 -5.97 1.44 -22.89
C VAL A 124 -5.19 1.85 -21.64
N THR A 125 -3.87 2.03 -21.74
CA THR A 125 -3.03 2.46 -20.61
C THR A 125 -3.32 3.90 -20.17
N GLY A 126 -3.56 4.81 -21.12
CA GLY A 126 -3.91 6.19 -20.82
C GLY A 126 -5.30 6.32 -20.17
N VAL A 127 -6.30 5.59 -20.68
CA VAL A 127 -7.64 5.52 -20.06
C VAL A 127 -7.55 4.93 -18.65
N TRP A 128 -6.76 3.87 -18.46
CA TRP A 128 -6.55 3.32 -17.13
C TRP A 128 -5.88 4.32 -16.18
N SER A 129 -4.86 5.03 -16.64
CA SER A 129 -4.18 6.08 -15.85
C SER A 129 -5.14 7.20 -15.47
N PHE A 130 -6.04 7.61 -16.37
CA PHE A 130 -7.12 8.53 -16.07
C PHE A 130 -8.05 7.98 -14.98
N VAL A 131 -8.51 6.72 -15.11
CA VAL A 131 -9.38 6.07 -14.11
C VAL A 131 -8.72 6.04 -12.74
N VAL A 132 -7.43 5.69 -12.66
CA VAL A 132 -6.68 5.68 -11.39
C VAL A 132 -6.64 7.07 -10.77
N LEU A 133 -6.32 8.11 -11.54
CA LEU A 133 -6.28 9.49 -11.06
C LEU A 133 -7.67 10.00 -10.62
N ARG A 134 -8.74 9.57 -11.29
CA ARG A 134 -10.12 9.93 -10.94
C ARG A 134 -10.62 9.28 -9.65
N ARG A 135 -9.88 8.34 -9.05
CA ARG A 135 -10.18 7.81 -7.69
C ARG A 135 -9.84 8.80 -6.58
N THR A 136 -9.00 9.79 -6.88
CA THR A 136 -8.69 10.91 -5.98
C THR A 136 -8.92 12.24 -6.68
N PRO A 137 -10.19 12.57 -7.00
CA PRO A 137 -10.51 13.69 -7.87
C PRO A 137 -10.10 15.06 -7.30
N ASP A 138 -9.96 15.17 -5.98
CA ASP A 138 -9.58 16.41 -5.30
C ASP A 138 -8.06 16.64 -5.28
N TRP A 139 -7.26 15.58 -5.48
CA TRP A 139 -5.80 15.68 -5.51
C TRP A 139 -5.30 15.89 -6.94
N ALA A 140 -4.66 17.03 -7.19
CA ALA A 140 -4.19 17.43 -8.52
C ALA A 140 -5.28 17.21 -9.61
N PRO A 141 -6.47 17.84 -9.49
CA PRO A 141 -7.64 17.58 -10.34
C PRO A 141 -7.35 17.71 -11.84
N TRP A 142 -6.41 18.59 -12.20
CA TRP A 142 -5.97 18.84 -13.57
C TRP A 142 -5.17 17.67 -14.17
N LEU A 143 -4.49 16.86 -13.36
CA LEU A 143 -3.56 15.84 -13.83
C LEU A 143 -4.27 14.73 -14.62
N ALA A 144 -5.44 14.31 -14.15
CA ALA A 144 -6.28 13.35 -14.88
C ALA A 144 -6.56 13.86 -16.30
N TRP A 145 -6.98 15.13 -16.42
CA TRP A 145 -7.31 15.73 -17.71
C TRP A 145 -6.09 15.93 -18.61
N VAL A 146 -4.91 16.26 -18.05
CA VAL A 146 -3.65 16.29 -18.79
C VAL A 146 -3.29 14.92 -19.34
N VAL A 147 -3.39 13.87 -18.54
CA VAL A 147 -3.15 12.48 -18.97
C VAL A 147 -4.13 12.08 -20.07
N LEU A 148 -5.41 12.39 -19.92
CA LEU A 148 -6.43 12.11 -20.95
C LEU A 148 -6.13 12.86 -22.25
N GLY A 149 -5.85 14.16 -22.17
CA GLY A 149 -5.51 14.99 -23.33
C GLY A 149 -4.25 14.49 -24.05
N ALA A 150 -3.19 14.17 -23.30
CA ALA A 150 -1.96 13.60 -23.85
C ALA A 150 -2.21 12.23 -24.51
N THR A 151 -3.05 11.39 -23.91
CA THR A 151 -3.46 10.09 -24.49
C THR A 151 -4.18 10.29 -25.82
N LEU A 152 -5.14 11.21 -25.89
CA LEU A 152 -5.87 11.52 -27.12
C LEU A 152 -4.94 12.04 -28.21
N VAL A 153 -4.04 12.97 -27.89
CA VAL A 153 -3.04 13.49 -28.83
C VAL A 153 -2.14 12.38 -29.34
N ALA A 154 -1.59 11.54 -28.45
CA ALA A 154 -0.72 10.43 -28.83
C ALA A 154 -1.43 9.45 -29.78
N VAL A 155 -2.65 9.04 -29.45
CA VAL A 155 -3.45 8.10 -30.26
C VAL A 155 -3.80 8.72 -31.61
N VAL A 156 -4.29 9.96 -31.64
CA VAL A 156 -4.64 10.67 -32.89
C VAL A 156 -3.43 10.79 -33.80
N VAL A 157 -2.27 11.20 -33.27
CA VAL A 157 -1.07 11.32 -34.10
C VAL A 157 -0.61 9.96 -34.61
N LEU A 158 -0.64 8.89 -33.80
CA LEU A 158 -0.31 7.55 -34.26
C LEU A 158 -1.28 7.04 -35.34
N VAL A 159 -2.57 7.35 -35.24
CA VAL A 159 -3.56 6.98 -36.26
C VAL A 159 -3.34 7.77 -37.54
N VAL A 160 -3.18 9.11 -37.45
CA VAL A 160 -2.95 9.97 -38.61
C VAL A 160 -1.64 9.63 -39.31
N ALA A 161 -0.56 9.39 -38.55
CA ALA A 161 0.74 8.97 -39.10
C ALA A 161 0.68 7.62 -39.81
N ARG A 162 -0.27 6.78 -39.44
CA ARG A 162 -0.46 5.48 -40.09
C ARG A 162 -1.28 5.58 -41.37
N VAL A 163 -2.28 6.46 -41.39
CA VAL A 163 -3.16 6.67 -42.55
C VAL A 163 -2.53 7.59 -43.59
N ARG A 164 -1.79 8.61 -43.15
CA ARG A 164 -1.08 9.57 -44.01
C ARG A 164 0.42 9.25 -43.98
N ALA A 165 1.00 9.05 -45.16
CA ALA A 165 2.39 8.62 -45.30
C ALA A 165 3.44 9.68 -44.89
N GLN A 166 3.04 10.91 -44.58
CA GLN A 166 3.95 12.00 -44.25
C GLN A 166 3.60 12.67 -42.92
N VAL A 167 4.47 12.46 -41.93
CA VAL A 167 4.44 13.15 -40.64
C VAL A 167 5.79 13.78 -40.42
N THR A 168 5.81 15.07 -40.09
CA THR A 168 7.06 15.79 -39.86
C THR A 168 7.74 15.31 -38.58
N ALA A 169 9.07 15.43 -38.51
CA ALA A 169 9.84 15.07 -37.32
C ALA A 169 9.31 15.76 -36.04
N ARG A 170 8.81 17.00 -36.17
CA ARG A 170 8.18 17.75 -35.08
C ARG A 170 6.93 17.06 -34.54
N ILE A 171 6.03 16.59 -35.42
CA ILE A 171 4.81 15.90 -35.01
C ILE A 171 5.14 14.54 -34.39
N ALA A 172 6.13 13.82 -34.91
CA ALA A 172 6.60 12.57 -34.31
C ALA A 172 7.19 12.78 -32.90
N ALA A 173 7.97 13.84 -32.69
CA ALA A 173 8.49 14.21 -31.38
C ALA A 173 7.37 14.57 -30.39
N LEU A 174 6.34 15.31 -30.85
CA LEU A 174 5.16 15.61 -30.05
C LEU A 174 4.37 14.36 -29.65
N ALA A 175 4.22 13.40 -30.57
CA ALA A 175 3.56 12.12 -30.27
C ALA A 175 4.32 11.31 -29.22
N LEU A 176 5.66 11.29 -29.32
CA LEU A 176 6.51 10.63 -28.35
C LEU A 176 6.37 11.29 -26.98
N ALA A 177 6.47 12.62 -26.91
CA ALA A 177 6.29 13.37 -25.67
C ALA A 177 4.90 13.14 -25.06
N ALA A 178 3.85 13.19 -25.87
CA ALA A 178 2.47 12.93 -25.43
C ALA A 178 2.30 11.49 -24.91
N THR A 179 2.94 10.50 -25.55
CA THR A 179 2.92 9.10 -25.08
C THR A 179 3.63 8.94 -23.74
N VAL A 180 4.78 9.60 -23.57
CA VAL A 180 5.52 9.63 -22.30
C VAL A 180 4.69 10.26 -21.20
N VAL A 181 4.05 11.41 -21.46
CA VAL A 181 3.15 12.06 -20.50
C VAL A 181 1.96 11.16 -20.15
N ALA A 182 1.30 10.58 -21.15
CA ALA A 182 0.14 9.69 -20.95
C ALA A 182 0.46 8.48 -20.08
N GLY A 183 1.65 7.88 -20.23
CA GLY A 183 2.06 6.70 -19.47
C GLY A 183 2.72 7.00 -18.12
N LEU A 184 3.45 8.11 -18.00
CA LEU A 184 4.35 8.34 -16.86
C LEU A 184 3.95 9.51 -15.95
N ALA A 185 3.12 10.47 -16.39
CA ALA A 185 2.79 11.62 -15.55
C ALA A 185 2.06 11.22 -14.26
N GLY A 186 1.11 10.27 -14.35
CA GLY A 186 0.41 9.71 -13.19
C GLY A 186 1.35 9.02 -12.18
N PRO A 187 2.07 7.95 -12.56
CA PRO A 187 2.97 7.25 -11.63
C PRO A 187 4.12 8.14 -11.14
N ALA A 188 4.64 9.07 -11.95
CA ALA A 188 5.66 10.01 -11.51
C ALA A 188 5.12 10.97 -10.44
N ALA A 189 3.91 11.49 -10.61
CA ALA A 189 3.29 12.34 -9.59
C ALA A 189 3.07 11.58 -8.28
N TYR A 190 2.63 10.31 -8.35
CA TYR A 190 2.49 9.46 -7.16
C TYR A 190 3.83 9.18 -6.49
N ALA A 191 4.89 8.90 -7.26
CA ALA A 191 6.22 8.58 -6.74
C ALA A 191 6.88 9.75 -5.99
N VAL A 192 6.48 11.00 -6.26
CA VAL A 192 7.02 12.20 -5.60
C VAL A 192 6.31 12.50 -4.27
N THR A 193 5.09 12.02 -4.03
CA THR A 193 4.35 12.37 -2.80
C THR A 193 5.04 11.96 -1.49
N PRO A 194 5.79 10.84 -1.40
CA PRO A 194 6.51 10.51 -0.18
C PRO A 194 7.61 11.51 0.16
N LEU A 195 8.11 12.30 -0.81
CA LEU A 195 9.09 13.37 -0.59
C LEU A 195 8.45 14.63 0.03
N GLN A 196 7.12 14.76 -0.06
CA GLN A 196 6.38 15.96 0.30
C GLN A 196 5.60 15.81 1.62
N SER A 197 5.59 14.62 2.21
CA SER A 197 4.81 14.29 3.40
C SER A 197 5.59 13.39 4.35
N GLN A 198 5.27 13.43 5.64
CA GLN A 198 5.86 12.48 6.60
C GLN A 198 5.40 11.06 6.26
N VAL A 199 6.35 10.22 5.84
CA VAL A 199 6.08 8.84 5.45
C VAL A 199 5.80 7.99 6.69
N ASN A 200 4.70 7.24 6.67
CA ASN A 200 4.43 6.21 7.68
C ASN A 200 5.44 5.07 7.54
N GLY A 201 6.31 4.87 8.54
CA GLY A 201 7.34 3.83 8.53
C GLY A 201 6.80 2.40 8.62
N THR A 202 5.55 2.21 9.04
CA THR A 202 4.90 0.88 9.12
C THR A 202 4.32 0.45 7.77
N ASN A 203 3.78 1.40 7.00
CA ASN A 203 3.16 1.11 5.72
C ASN A 203 3.34 2.28 4.74
N PRO A 204 4.51 2.39 4.09
CA PRO A 204 4.74 3.43 3.10
C PRO A 204 3.85 3.23 1.88
N THR A 205 3.23 4.32 1.42
CA THR A 205 2.38 4.36 0.23
C THR A 205 2.68 5.61 -0.59
N ALA A 206 2.60 5.49 -1.92
CA ALA A 206 2.69 6.60 -2.86
C ALA A 206 1.31 7.19 -3.18
N GLY A 207 1.28 8.44 -3.66
CA GLY A 207 0.04 9.16 -3.98
C GLY A 207 -0.61 9.88 -2.80
N PRO A 208 -1.74 10.58 -3.06
CA PRO A 208 -2.61 11.10 -2.00
C PRO A 208 -3.13 9.96 -1.14
N SER A 209 -3.31 10.22 0.16
CA SER A 209 -3.94 9.27 1.08
C SER A 209 -5.42 9.08 0.69
N SER A 210 -5.71 8.17 -0.23
CA SER A 210 -7.07 7.87 -0.74
C SER A 210 -7.89 7.02 0.24
N GLY A 211 -7.64 7.19 1.54
CA GLY A 211 -8.10 6.31 2.59
C GLY A 211 -6.91 5.82 3.40
N GLY A 212 -6.83 6.27 4.65
CA GLY A 212 -6.00 5.57 5.62
C GLY A 212 -6.38 4.09 5.59
N MET A 213 -5.38 3.22 5.51
CA MET A 213 -5.57 1.86 5.98
C MET A 213 -6.02 2.02 7.43
N GLY A 214 -7.33 1.94 7.67
CA GLY A 214 -7.89 2.00 9.01
C GLY A 214 -7.09 1.02 9.87
N GLY A 215 -6.64 1.50 11.03
CA GLY A 215 -5.96 0.68 12.01
C GLY A 215 -6.71 -0.65 12.15
N PHE A 216 -5.93 -1.73 12.21
CA PHE A 216 -6.43 -3.08 12.40
C PHE A 216 -7.54 -3.13 13.47
N GLY A 217 -8.70 -3.65 13.09
CA GLY A 217 -9.72 -4.13 14.03
C GLY A 217 -10.96 -3.25 14.22
N ARG A 218 -11.95 -3.42 13.33
CA ARG A 218 -13.36 -3.47 13.77
C ARG A 218 -14.00 -4.73 13.16
N PRO A 219 -14.26 -5.78 13.97
CA PRO A 219 -15.13 -6.88 13.55
C PRO A 219 -16.54 -6.35 13.23
N GLY A 220 -17.20 -6.98 12.26
CA GLY A 220 -18.39 -6.44 11.60
C GLY A 220 -19.67 -6.31 12.43
N GLY A 221 -20.68 -5.71 11.77
CA GLY A 221 -22.08 -5.51 12.19
C GLY A 221 -22.44 -4.02 12.13
N MET A 222 -23.50 -3.51 11.50
CA MET A 222 -24.68 -4.02 10.78
C MET A 222 -25.20 -2.82 9.93
N PRO A 223 -25.99 -3.02 8.86
CA PRO A 223 -26.73 -1.94 8.20
C PRO A 223 -28.08 -1.71 8.89
N GLY A 224 -28.44 -0.47 9.21
CA GLY A 224 -29.80 -0.17 9.67
C GLY A 224 -29.95 1.21 10.32
N GLY A 225 -30.72 2.06 9.66
CA GLY A 225 -31.33 3.23 10.29
C GLY A 225 -32.36 2.81 11.34
N GLY A 226 -32.53 3.66 12.35
CA GLY A 226 -33.49 3.45 13.43
C GLY A 226 -33.35 4.53 14.48
N GLN A 227 -34.24 5.51 14.41
CA GLN A 227 -34.53 6.49 15.46
C GLN A 227 -34.71 5.79 16.82
N PHE A 228 -34.11 6.34 17.88
CA PHE A 228 -34.75 6.34 19.20
C PHE A 228 -34.55 7.68 19.93
N PRO A 229 -35.55 8.13 20.70
CA PRO A 229 -35.65 9.49 21.24
C PRO A 229 -35.18 9.57 22.70
N GLY A 230 -34.64 10.71 23.09
CA GLY A 230 -34.27 10.97 24.49
C GLY A 230 -34.03 12.47 24.71
N GLY A 231 -34.92 13.08 25.50
CA GLY A 231 -35.11 14.52 25.61
C GLY A 231 -34.10 15.28 26.48
N GLY A 232 -34.04 16.58 26.22
CA GLY A 232 -33.46 17.61 27.08
C GLY A 232 -34.03 18.98 26.68
N PRO A 233 -34.40 19.88 27.61
CA PRO A 233 -35.29 21.01 27.30
C PRO A 233 -34.53 22.25 26.80
N GLY A 234 -34.99 22.79 25.66
CA GLY A 234 -35.31 24.20 25.43
C GLY A 234 -34.23 25.28 25.56
N GLN A 235 -33.86 25.88 24.42
CA GLN A 235 -33.80 27.35 24.30
C GLN A 235 -34.13 27.80 22.85
N PRO A 236 -34.91 28.89 22.64
CA PRO A 236 -35.43 29.26 21.33
C PRO A 236 -34.43 30.05 20.49
N GLY A 237 -34.52 29.87 19.17
CA GLY A 237 -33.60 30.49 18.21
C GLY A 237 -33.74 32.00 18.04
N THR A 238 -32.70 32.57 17.44
CA THR A 238 -32.82 33.77 16.60
C THR A 238 -32.09 33.49 15.29
N GLY A 239 -32.83 33.56 14.19
CA GLY A 239 -32.23 33.58 12.86
C GLY A 239 -31.74 34.99 12.57
N ASN A 240 -30.61 35.11 11.90
CA ASN A 240 -30.56 36.04 10.78
C ASN A 240 -29.51 35.65 9.74
N ARG A 241 -29.94 35.87 8.50
CA ARG A 241 -29.24 35.74 7.23
C ARG A 241 -28.07 36.72 7.18
N GLN A 242 -26.94 36.33 6.59
CA GLN A 242 -26.30 37.10 5.51
C GLN A 242 -25.01 36.41 4.99
N ASN A 243 -25.05 36.15 3.68
CA ASN A 243 -24.01 36.24 2.66
C ASN A 243 -22.64 35.57 2.89
N ALA A 244 -22.38 34.61 2.01
CA ALA A 244 -21.11 33.98 1.74
C ALA A 244 -20.18 34.88 0.90
N GLU A 245 -18.91 34.90 1.33
CA GLU A 245 -17.64 35.12 0.60
C GLU A 245 -17.35 36.48 -0.08
N PRO A 246 -16.08 36.83 -0.39
CA PRO A 246 -14.77 36.26 0.06
C PRO A 246 -13.73 37.35 0.47
N GLY A 247 -12.77 37.02 1.36
CA GLY A 247 -11.52 37.81 1.46
C GLY A 247 -10.82 37.87 2.83
N THR A 248 -9.65 37.23 2.89
CA THR A 248 -8.36 37.68 3.48
C THR A 248 -8.31 38.38 4.85
N ALA A 249 -7.70 37.72 5.85
CA ALA A 249 -6.72 38.22 6.83
C ALA A 249 -6.51 37.09 7.87
N ASP A 250 -5.35 36.45 7.93
CA ASP A 250 -4.23 36.80 8.83
C ASP A 250 -4.63 37.14 10.27
N SER A 251 -4.17 36.30 11.21
CA SER A 251 -3.82 36.55 12.61
C SER A 251 -4.22 35.39 13.52
N GLY A 252 -3.28 34.92 14.35
CA GLY A 252 -3.63 34.18 15.56
C GLY A 252 -2.76 32.97 15.90
N VAL A 253 -1.44 33.15 15.93
CA VAL A 253 -0.56 32.27 16.71
C VAL A 253 -0.94 32.41 18.19
N THR A 254 -1.74 31.49 18.71
CA THR A 254 -1.72 31.03 20.12
C THR A 254 -2.65 29.82 20.25
N GLY A 255 -2.10 28.62 20.40
CA GLY A 255 -2.93 27.41 20.54
C GLY A 255 -2.19 26.08 20.53
N ARG A 256 -1.20 25.92 21.41
CA ARG A 256 -0.83 24.65 22.08
C ARG A 256 -0.83 23.36 21.22
N GLY A 257 0.32 23.06 20.63
CA GLY A 257 0.91 21.71 20.66
C GLY A 257 0.26 20.61 19.80
N GLY A 258 0.26 20.77 18.49
CA GLY A 258 0.09 19.64 17.56
C GLY A 258 1.36 18.79 17.45
N ARG A 259 1.68 18.02 18.50
CA ARG A 259 2.75 17.00 18.43
C ARG A 259 2.24 15.79 17.64
N SER A 260 2.75 15.70 16.42
CA SER A 260 2.96 14.50 15.59
C SER A 260 2.64 13.14 16.26
N GLY A 261 1.76 12.39 15.60
CA GLY A 261 1.22 11.07 16.00
C GLY A 261 2.21 9.90 15.96
N PHE A 262 3.43 10.08 16.46
CA PHE A 262 4.36 8.98 16.76
C PHE A 262 5.25 9.21 17.98
N MET A 263 5.14 10.37 18.65
CA MET A 263 5.86 10.68 19.89
C MET A 263 4.87 11.11 20.97
N GLY A 264 4.28 10.14 21.69
CA GLY A 264 3.64 10.43 22.99
C GLY A 264 2.36 9.68 23.37
N ARG A 265 1.78 8.81 22.53
CA ARG A 265 0.69 7.92 22.98
C ARG A 265 0.58 6.74 22.01
N GLY A 266 0.57 5.54 22.55
CA GLY A 266 0.84 4.27 21.85
C GLY A 266 0.17 4.11 20.48
N GLY A 267 0.92 3.48 19.57
CA GLY A 267 0.40 2.94 18.32
C GLY A 267 -0.71 1.89 18.55
N PRO A 268 -1.29 1.33 17.48
CA PRO A 268 -2.44 0.43 17.57
C PRO A 268 -2.04 -0.90 18.23
N GLY A 269 -2.07 -0.92 19.56
CA GLY A 269 -1.68 -2.06 20.38
C GLY A 269 -1.87 -1.85 21.88
N GLY A 270 -2.55 -0.77 22.31
CA GLY A 270 -2.68 -0.43 23.73
C GLY A 270 -1.34 0.04 24.29
N GLY A 271 -1.15 1.37 24.35
CA GLY A 271 0.05 1.94 24.94
C GLY A 271 0.11 1.67 26.44
N VAL A 272 1.29 1.33 26.94
CA VAL A 272 1.57 1.34 28.37
C VAL A 272 1.46 2.79 28.86
N SER A 273 0.67 3.04 29.90
CA SER A 273 0.44 4.40 30.41
C SER A 273 1.73 4.96 31.02
N ASP A 274 1.92 6.29 30.97
CA ASP A 274 3.07 6.94 31.61
C ASP A 274 3.16 6.60 33.12
N ALA A 275 2.01 6.42 33.77
CA ALA A 275 1.93 6.01 35.17
C ALA A 275 2.50 4.59 35.35
N MET A 276 2.13 3.65 34.49
CA MET A 276 2.66 2.28 34.53
C MET A 276 4.15 2.25 34.19
N THR A 277 4.60 3.03 33.20
CA THR A 277 6.02 3.14 32.86
C THR A 277 6.83 3.64 34.06
N LYS A 278 6.37 4.69 34.76
CA LYS A 278 7.03 5.18 35.97
C LYS A 278 7.04 4.14 37.08
N TYR A 279 5.93 3.43 37.28
CA TYR A 279 5.83 2.36 38.26
C TYR A 279 6.85 1.24 37.99
N LEU A 280 6.93 0.76 36.74
CA LEU A 280 7.86 -0.28 36.34
C LEU A 280 9.32 0.15 36.57
N VAL A 281 9.68 1.37 36.20
CA VAL A 281 11.04 1.90 36.38
C VAL A 281 11.41 2.00 37.86
N ALA A 282 10.48 2.45 38.70
CA ALA A 282 10.71 2.57 40.14
C ALA A 282 10.80 1.22 40.85
N ASN A 283 10.14 0.18 40.34
CA ASN A 283 9.98 -1.11 41.02
C ASN A 283 10.72 -2.29 40.37
N GLN A 284 11.50 -2.07 39.31
CA GLN A 284 12.26 -3.13 38.60
C GLN A 284 13.16 -3.96 39.54
N GLY A 285 13.71 -3.34 40.58
CA GLY A 285 14.65 -3.99 41.48
C GLY A 285 15.90 -4.48 40.75
N LYS A 286 16.26 -5.75 40.93
CA LYS A 286 17.43 -6.40 40.30
C LYS A 286 17.10 -7.16 39.00
N ALA A 287 15.83 -7.16 38.57
CA ALA A 287 15.42 -7.90 37.39
C ALA A 287 16.10 -7.35 36.13
N THR A 288 16.60 -8.23 35.28
CA THR A 288 17.20 -7.84 33.99
C THR A 288 16.20 -7.12 33.11
N TRP A 289 14.98 -7.67 32.99
CA TRP A 289 13.92 -7.16 32.13
C TRP A 289 12.94 -6.28 32.91
N LEU A 290 12.60 -5.12 32.36
CA LEU A 290 11.67 -4.18 32.98
C LEU A 290 10.26 -4.77 33.12
N VAL A 291 9.79 -5.42 32.06
CA VAL A 291 8.47 -6.06 31.96
C VAL A 291 8.45 -7.00 30.74
N ALA A 292 7.55 -8.00 30.75
CA ALA A 292 7.17 -8.75 29.55
C ALA A 292 5.79 -8.30 29.07
N VAL A 293 5.66 -7.95 27.78
CA VAL A 293 4.42 -7.45 27.16
C VAL A 293 4.01 -8.30 25.96
N ASN A 294 2.76 -8.16 25.50
CA ASN A 294 2.19 -9.07 24.51
C ASN A 294 2.78 -8.94 23.10
N SER A 295 3.27 -7.76 22.72
CA SER A 295 3.71 -7.49 21.33
C SER A 295 5.01 -6.72 21.23
N ALA A 296 5.70 -6.88 20.11
CA ALA A 296 6.91 -6.10 19.81
C ALA A 296 6.61 -4.58 19.69
N GLN A 297 5.39 -4.20 19.27
CA GLN A 297 4.98 -2.79 19.25
C GLN A 297 4.96 -2.18 20.66
N GLN A 298 4.35 -2.86 21.64
CA GLN A 298 4.35 -2.41 23.04
C GLN A 298 5.78 -2.37 23.61
N ALA A 299 6.58 -3.41 23.35
CA ALA A 299 7.94 -3.50 23.84
C ALA A 299 8.80 -2.35 23.29
N SER A 300 8.70 -2.06 21.99
CA SER A 300 9.45 -0.97 21.36
C SER A 300 9.16 0.39 21.98
N GLY A 301 7.89 0.70 22.27
CA GLY A 301 7.50 1.96 22.90
C GLY A 301 8.12 2.15 24.29
N LEU A 302 8.13 1.09 25.10
CA LEU A 302 8.76 1.10 26.42
C LEU A 302 10.29 1.18 26.35
N ILE A 303 10.92 0.45 25.43
CA ILE A 303 12.39 0.49 25.25
C ILE A 303 12.82 1.91 24.86
N LEU A 304 12.13 2.54 23.92
CA LEU A 304 12.46 3.89 23.47
C LEU A 304 12.21 4.96 24.53
N SER A 305 11.16 4.81 25.35
CA SER A 305 10.82 5.81 26.39
C SER A 305 11.64 5.65 27.67
N THR A 306 12.12 4.44 27.98
CA THR A 306 12.82 4.15 29.24
C THR A 306 14.30 3.84 29.08
N GLY A 307 14.75 3.46 27.89
CA GLY A 307 16.09 2.93 27.65
C GLY A 307 16.34 1.55 28.29
N LYS A 308 15.30 0.89 28.81
CA LYS A 308 15.42 -0.40 29.52
C LYS A 308 14.98 -1.58 28.65
N PRO A 309 15.55 -2.77 28.86
CA PRO A 309 15.18 -3.96 28.10
C PRO A 309 13.78 -4.45 28.48
N VAL A 310 12.98 -4.81 27.46
CA VAL A 310 11.59 -5.29 27.59
C VAL A 310 11.42 -6.54 26.75
N ILE A 311 10.70 -7.53 27.27
CA ILE A 311 10.40 -8.77 26.54
C ILE A 311 9.10 -8.59 25.73
N ALA A 312 9.14 -8.94 24.45
CA ALA A 312 7.92 -9.17 23.66
C ALA A 312 7.58 -10.67 23.71
N MET A 313 6.43 -11.00 24.29
CA MET A 313 5.96 -12.40 24.42
C MET A 313 5.36 -12.94 23.12
N GLY A 314 5.08 -12.07 22.16
CA GLY A 314 4.65 -12.44 20.82
C GLY A 314 5.23 -11.54 19.74
N GLY A 315 4.77 -11.76 18.51
CA GLY A 315 5.22 -11.05 17.30
C GLY A 315 4.86 -9.56 17.24
N PHE A 316 4.91 -8.98 16.05
CA PHE A 316 4.63 -7.54 15.84
C PHE A 316 3.31 -7.07 16.46
N THR A 317 2.24 -7.87 16.29
CA THR A 317 0.91 -7.64 16.86
C THR A 317 0.61 -8.53 18.08
N GLY A 318 1.58 -9.33 18.53
CA GLY A 318 1.41 -10.26 19.66
C GLY A 318 0.66 -11.55 19.35
N SER A 319 0.38 -11.87 18.10
CA SER A 319 -0.27 -13.15 17.70
C SER A 319 0.68 -14.34 17.71
N ASP A 320 1.97 -14.10 17.52
CA ASP A 320 2.94 -15.20 17.36
C ASP A 320 3.24 -15.79 18.75
N PRO A 321 3.24 -17.12 18.92
CA PRO A 321 3.50 -17.77 20.20
C PRO A 321 5.01 -17.82 20.50
N ALA A 322 5.64 -16.65 20.68
CA ALA A 322 7.08 -16.56 20.88
C ALA A 322 7.52 -16.90 22.31
N MET A 323 6.63 -16.74 23.30
CA MET A 323 6.84 -17.12 24.69
C MET A 323 6.08 -18.39 25.05
N THR A 324 6.74 -19.32 25.74
CA THR A 324 6.13 -20.49 26.37
C THR A 324 6.04 -20.30 27.88
N VAL A 325 5.17 -21.08 28.54
CA VAL A 325 5.01 -21.06 30.00
C VAL A 325 6.32 -21.46 30.69
N GLU A 326 7.01 -22.49 30.19
CA GLU A 326 8.27 -22.98 30.77
C GLU A 326 9.36 -21.91 30.70
N ARG A 327 9.44 -21.19 29.57
CA ARG A 327 10.41 -20.11 29.43
C ARG A 327 10.08 -18.94 30.36
N LEU A 328 8.80 -18.60 30.50
CA LEU A 328 8.37 -17.56 31.42
C LEU A 328 8.71 -17.92 32.88
N GLN A 329 8.41 -19.16 33.30
CA GLN A 329 8.76 -19.69 34.62
C GLN A 329 10.27 -19.65 34.88
N SER A 330 11.09 -20.01 33.90
CA SER A 330 12.56 -19.93 34.02
C SER A 330 13.05 -18.49 34.22
N LEU A 331 12.46 -17.52 33.52
CA LEU A 331 12.82 -16.10 33.66
C LEU A 331 12.40 -15.53 35.02
N VAL A 332 11.24 -15.93 35.52
CA VAL A 332 10.73 -15.53 36.83
C VAL A 332 11.56 -16.16 37.95
N SER A 333 11.75 -17.48 37.94
CA SER A 333 12.50 -18.20 38.98
C SER A 333 13.99 -17.83 39.05
N SER A 334 14.60 -17.42 37.94
CA SER A 334 15.96 -16.87 37.93
C SER A 334 16.06 -15.42 38.39
N GLY A 335 14.93 -14.76 38.70
CA GLY A 335 14.86 -13.35 39.08
C GLY A 335 15.14 -12.38 37.94
N GLN A 336 15.22 -12.86 36.69
CA GLN A 336 15.46 -12.01 35.51
C GLN A 336 14.23 -11.24 35.07
N LEU A 337 13.03 -11.72 35.42
CA LEU A 337 11.75 -11.10 35.10
C LEU A 337 10.85 -11.07 36.34
N ARG A 338 10.24 -9.92 36.62
CA ARG A 338 9.30 -9.73 37.72
C ARG A 338 7.90 -9.42 37.24
N TYR A 339 7.78 -8.45 36.34
CA TYR A 339 6.49 -7.95 35.88
C TYR A 339 6.09 -8.51 34.53
N VAL A 340 4.83 -8.90 34.42
CA VAL A 340 4.22 -9.36 33.16
C VAL A 340 2.93 -8.61 32.92
N MET A 341 2.77 -8.10 31.71
CA MET A 341 1.52 -7.50 31.23
C MET A 341 0.74 -8.55 30.46
N ALA A 342 -0.38 -8.97 31.02
CA ALA A 342 -1.28 -9.95 30.41
C ALA A 342 -2.51 -9.22 29.85
N GLY A 343 -2.92 -9.57 28.61
CA GLY A 343 -4.05 -8.91 27.96
C GLY A 343 -5.39 -9.25 28.62
N SER A 344 -6.34 -8.32 28.65
CA SER A 344 -7.73 -8.61 29.03
C SER A 344 -8.37 -9.59 28.04
N GLU A 345 -9.28 -10.47 28.49
CA GLU A 345 -9.87 -11.57 27.71
C GLU A 345 -10.67 -11.19 26.44
N GLY A 346 -10.83 -9.89 26.12
CA GLY A 346 -11.54 -9.41 24.93
C GLY A 346 -10.83 -9.76 23.61
N GLY A 347 -11.56 -10.35 22.66
CA GLY A 347 -11.07 -10.93 21.39
C GLY A 347 -10.56 -9.96 20.33
N GLY A 348 -9.65 -9.04 20.69
CA GLY A 348 -9.01 -8.09 19.77
C GLY A 348 -7.59 -8.50 19.32
N PRO A 349 -7.04 -7.82 18.29
CA PRO A 349 -5.62 -7.90 17.95
C PRO A 349 -4.76 -7.53 19.18
N GLY A 350 -3.72 -8.33 19.50
CA GLY A 350 -2.89 -8.11 20.70
C GLY A 350 -3.17 -9.03 21.89
N ARG A 351 -3.97 -10.09 21.72
CA ARG A 351 -4.34 -11.03 22.79
C ARG A 351 -3.14 -11.74 23.45
N GLY A 352 -1.98 -11.79 22.80
CA GLY A 352 -0.85 -12.55 23.28
C GLY A 352 -1.09 -14.06 23.18
N ASN A 353 -0.16 -14.85 23.72
CA ASN A 353 -0.34 -16.29 23.87
C ASN A 353 -1.36 -16.56 25.00
N THR A 354 -2.48 -17.21 24.68
CA THR A 354 -3.57 -17.49 25.64
C THR A 354 -3.09 -18.35 26.81
N GLU A 355 -2.25 -19.37 26.57
CA GLU A 355 -1.74 -20.24 27.63
C GLU A 355 -0.87 -19.47 28.63
N VAL A 356 0.02 -18.62 28.11
CA VAL A 356 0.87 -17.75 28.93
C VAL A 356 0.02 -16.77 29.73
N THR A 357 -0.99 -16.16 29.10
CA THR A 357 -1.92 -15.24 29.76
C THR A 357 -2.66 -15.91 30.91
N THR A 358 -3.21 -17.11 30.67
CA THR A 358 -3.91 -17.90 31.69
C THR A 358 -2.96 -18.30 32.83
N TRP A 359 -1.72 -18.70 32.53
CA TRP A 359 -0.75 -19.03 33.56
C TRP A 359 -0.41 -17.81 34.43
N VAL A 360 -0.16 -16.65 33.82
CA VAL A 360 0.13 -15.40 34.56
C VAL A 360 -1.02 -15.04 35.49
N GLN A 361 -2.26 -15.09 35.01
CA GLN A 361 -3.44 -14.75 35.81
C GLN A 361 -3.65 -15.71 36.99
N ALA A 362 -3.24 -16.98 36.86
CA ALA A 362 -3.38 -17.98 37.90
C ALA A 362 -2.23 -17.99 38.93
N ASN A 363 -1.03 -17.54 38.55
CA ASN A 363 0.19 -17.73 39.35
C ASN A 363 0.85 -16.41 39.80
N CYS A 364 0.44 -15.27 39.26
CA CYS A 364 1.01 -13.96 39.59
C CYS A 364 -0.02 -13.05 40.26
N THR A 365 0.45 -12.09 41.05
CA THR A 365 -0.42 -11.15 41.78
C THR A 365 -0.69 -9.92 40.93
N ALA A 366 -1.96 -9.53 40.77
CA ALA A 366 -2.31 -8.29 40.06
C ALA A 366 -1.77 -7.06 40.81
N VAL A 367 -1.22 -6.09 40.08
CA VAL A 367 -0.66 -4.86 40.66
C VAL A 367 -1.76 -3.80 40.80
N ASP A 368 -2.02 -3.36 42.02
CA ASP A 368 -3.04 -2.36 42.32
C ASP A 368 -2.82 -1.05 41.54
N GLY A 369 -3.89 -0.55 40.93
CA GLY A 369 -3.88 0.68 40.13
C GLY A 369 -3.15 0.57 38.78
N GLN A 370 -2.77 -0.63 38.35
CA GLN A 370 -2.10 -0.89 37.08
C GLN A 370 -2.84 -1.99 36.30
N ASP A 371 -3.84 -1.60 35.51
CA ASP A 371 -4.69 -2.54 34.75
C ASP A 371 -3.85 -3.48 33.86
N GLY A 372 -4.05 -4.80 34.06
CA GLY A 372 -3.39 -5.84 33.27
C GLY A 372 -1.93 -6.11 33.61
N LEU A 373 -1.38 -5.48 34.65
CA LEU A 373 -0.01 -5.73 35.13
C LEU A 373 -0.02 -6.72 36.30
N TYR A 374 0.89 -7.70 36.24
CA TYR A 374 1.04 -8.75 37.26
C TYR A 374 2.48 -8.80 37.79
N ASP A 375 2.64 -8.97 39.09
CA ASP A 375 3.90 -9.28 39.78
C ASP A 375 4.03 -10.79 39.97
N CYS A 376 4.99 -11.40 39.29
CA CYS A 376 5.23 -12.84 39.30
C CYS A 376 6.36 -13.25 40.26
N ALA A 377 6.98 -12.31 40.99
CA ALA A 377 8.06 -12.63 41.93
C ALA A 377 7.57 -12.90 43.36
N THR A 378 6.25 -12.99 43.56
CA THR A 378 5.59 -13.17 44.87
C THR A 378 5.55 -14.61 45.34
#